data_AF-A0A453CE03-F1
#
_entry.id   AF-A0A453CE03-F1
#
_cell.length_a   1.000
_cell.length_b   1.000
_cell.length_c   1.000
_cell.angle_alpha   90.00
_cell.angle_beta   90.00
_cell.angle_gamma   90.00
#
_symmetry.space_group_name_H-M   'P 1'
#
loop_
_entity.id
_entity.type
_entity.pdbx_description
1 polymer ?
#
loop_
_entity_poly.entity_id
_entity_poly.type
_entity_poly.pdbx_seq_one_letter_code
_entity_poly.pdbx_strand_id
1 'polypeptide(L)'
;FRVAQGGLQALSAAAVLAGDHFKIHLNALVPAAVERLGDGKQPVREAARQLLVTLMEVSSPTIILERAGNYAWTHKSWRVREEFVLTVATAVGLFASTELLMQRVLLSPVLQLMNDSNQSVREAAISCIEEMYKNMGSQFHEELQRHNLPTYM
;
A
#
# COMPACT_ATOMS: atom_id res chain seq x y z
N PHE A 1 1.43 -21.69 -7.90
CA PHE A 1 0.65 -20.49 -7.52
C PHE A 1 -0.45 -20.80 -6.51
N ARG A 2 -1.27 -21.85 -6.68
CA ARG A 2 -2.35 -22.22 -5.72
C ARG A 2 -1.88 -22.35 -4.26
N VAL A 3 -0.72 -22.96 -4.02
CA VAL A 3 -0.13 -23.06 -2.66
C VAL A 3 0.22 -21.69 -2.09
N ALA A 4 0.86 -20.81 -2.87
CA ALA A 4 1.21 -19.46 -2.43
C ALA A 4 -0.05 -18.61 -2.16
N GLN A 5 -1.03 -18.66 -3.06
CA GLN A 5 -2.32 -18.00 -2.89
C GLN A 5 -3.03 -18.50 -1.62
N GLY A 6 -3.17 -19.82 -1.47
CA GLY A 6 -3.82 -20.41 -0.30
C GLY A 6 -3.08 -20.12 1.00
N GLY A 7 -1.75 -20.07 0.98
CA GLY A 7 -0.95 -19.67 2.14
C GLY A 7 -1.21 -18.23 2.57
N LEU A 8 -1.25 -17.28 1.62
CA LEU A 8 -1.59 -15.89 1.90
C LEU A 8 -3.02 -15.75 2.45
N GLN A 9 -3.99 -16.45 1.86
CA GLN A 9 -5.38 -16.47 2.32
C GLN A 9 -5.52 -17.07 3.73
N ALA A 10 -4.80 -18.14 4.02
CA ALA A 10 -4.78 -18.75 5.35
C ALA A 10 -4.16 -17.80 6.39
N LEU A 11 -3.10 -17.07 6.02
CA LEU A 11 -2.52 -16.03 6.88
C LEU A 11 -3.49 -14.89 7.14
N SER A 12 -4.25 -14.43 6.12
CA SER A 12 -5.28 -13.41 6.32
C SER A 12 -6.36 -13.89 7.29
N ALA A 13 -6.87 -15.12 7.11
CA ALA A 13 -7.85 -15.69 8.02
C ALA A 13 -7.31 -15.84 9.46
N ALA A 14 -6.06 -16.29 9.59
CA ALA A 14 -5.40 -16.41 10.88
C ALA A 14 -5.20 -15.05 11.57
N ALA A 15 -4.87 -13.99 10.80
CA ALA A 15 -4.69 -12.64 11.34
C ALA A 15 -5.98 -12.11 12.00
N VAL A 16 -7.13 -12.32 11.36
CA VAL A 16 -8.44 -11.92 11.90
C VAL A 16 -8.77 -12.69 13.18
N LEU A 17 -8.52 -14.00 13.22
CA LEU A 17 -8.87 -14.84 14.36
C LEU A 17 -7.92 -14.67 15.56
N ALA A 18 -6.62 -14.47 15.31
CA ALA A 18 -5.62 -14.36 16.36
C ALA A 18 -5.54 -12.95 16.98
N GLY A 19 -6.02 -11.92 16.26
CA GLY A 19 -6.03 -10.53 16.72
C GLY A 19 -4.63 -10.06 17.13
N ASP A 20 -4.50 -9.54 18.35
CA ASP A 20 -3.25 -9.00 18.88
C ASP A 20 -2.09 -10.02 18.92
N HIS A 21 -2.39 -11.31 19.08
CA HIS A 21 -1.37 -12.36 19.08
C HIS A 21 -0.67 -12.49 17.73
N PHE A 22 -1.32 -12.04 16.64
CA PHE A 22 -0.72 -12.07 15.31
C PHE A 22 0.35 -10.98 15.12
N LYS A 23 0.30 -9.90 15.92
CA LYS A 23 1.17 -8.72 15.76
C LYS A 23 2.65 -9.04 15.90
N ILE A 24 3.00 -10.06 16.69
CA ILE A 24 4.40 -10.50 16.89
C ILE A 24 5.05 -11.02 15.59
N HIS A 25 4.24 -11.46 14.63
CA HIS A 25 4.72 -12.03 13.36
C HIS A 25 4.86 -11.00 12.25
N LEU A 26 4.42 -9.76 12.44
CA LEU A 26 4.38 -8.73 11.39
C LEU A 26 5.76 -8.43 10.79
N ASN A 27 6.84 -8.53 11.57
CA ASN A 27 8.21 -8.29 11.07
C ASN A 27 8.62 -9.30 10.00
N ALA A 28 8.14 -10.54 10.08
CA ALA A 28 8.40 -11.57 9.07
C ALA A 28 7.35 -11.54 7.94
N LEU A 29 6.09 -11.28 8.29
CA LEU A 29 4.97 -11.39 7.34
C LEU A 29 4.88 -10.21 6.37
N VAL A 30 5.07 -8.97 6.85
CA VAL A 30 4.93 -7.79 5.98
C VAL A 30 5.92 -7.80 4.82
N PRO A 31 7.23 -8.03 5.02
CA PRO A 31 8.17 -8.13 3.89
C PRO A 31 7.84 -9.28 2.95
N ALA A 32 7.43 -10.44 3.49
CA ALA A 32 7.05 -11.60 2.69
C ALA A 32 5.81 -11.33 1.81
N ALA A 33 4.82 -10.60 2.34
CA ALA A 33 3.64 -10.17 1.58
C ALA A 33 4.01 -9.18 0.48
N VAL A 34 4.88 -8.21 0.76
CA VAL A 34 5.40 -7.25 -0.24
C VAL A 34 6.09 -7.97 -1.40
N GLU A 35 6.91 -8.98 -1.13
CA GLU A 35 7.55 -9.79 -2.19
C GLU A 35 6.53 -10.56 -3.06
N ARG A 36 5.33 -10.86 -2.54
CA ARG A 36 4.26 -11.51 -3.29
C ARG A 36 3.45 -10.56 -4.16
N LEU A 37 3.52 -9.25 -3.93
CA LEU A 37 2.99 -8.24 -4.86
C LEU A 37 3.69 -8.30 -6.22
N GLY A 38 4.91 -8.83 -6.30
CA GLY A 38 5.65 -8.99 -7.54
C GLY A 38 5.34 -10.27 -8.32
N ASP A 39 4.43 -11.13 -7.84
CA ASP A 39 4.21 -12.46 -8.40
C ASP A 39 3.66 -12.42 -9.84
N GLY A 40 4.13 -13.34 -10.68
CA GLY A 40 3.69 -13.43 -12.08
C GLY A 40 2.21 -13.82 -12.25
N LYS A 41 1.53 -14.28 -11.19
CA LYS A 41 0.12 -14.69 -11.21
C LYS A 41 -0.74 -13.71 -10.43
N GLN A 42 -1.71 -13.10 -11.11
CA GLN A 42 -2.66 -12.14 -10.52
C GLN A 42 -3.34 -12.65 -9.23
N PRO A 43 -3.78 -13.92 -9.12
CA PRO A 43 -4.39 -14.41 -7.88
C PRO A 43 -3.47 -14.37 -6.65
N VAL A 44 -2.15 -14.47 -6.85
CA VAL A 44 -1.17 -14.38 -5.75
C VAL A 44 -0.98 -12.93 -5.33
N ARG A 45 -0.91 -12.00 -6.30
CA ARG A 45 -0.81 -10.56 -6.02
C ARG A 45 -2.04 -10.04 -5.27
N GLU A 46 -3.23 -10.46 -5.70
CA GLU A 46 -4.48 -10.11 -5.04
C GLU A 46 -4.53 -10.64 -3.59
N ALA A 47 -4.13 -11.90 -3.38
CA ALA A 47 -4.05 -12.46 -2.04
C ALA A 47 -3.02 -11.73 -1.15
N ALA A 48 -1.92 -11.25 -1.73
CA ALA A 48 -0.91 -10.47 -1.00
C ALA A 48 -1.43 -9.08 -0.63
N ARG A 49 -2.12 -8.40 -1.55
CA ARG A 49 -2.82 -7.14 -1.29
C ARG A 49 -3.84 -7.30 -0.17
N GLN A 50 -4.69 -8.32 -0.27
CA GLN A 50 -5.70 -8.61 0.74
C GLN A 50 -5.07 -8.89 2.10
N LEU A 51 -3.96 -9.64 2.15
CA LEU A 51 -3.22 -9.85 3.41
C LEU A 51 -2.75 -8.52 4.00
N LEU A 52 -2.13 -7.63 3.22
CA LEU A 52 -1.68 -6.33 3.72
C LEU A 52 -2.85 -5.50 4.27
N VAL A 53 -3.98 -5.44 3.56
CA VAL A 53 -5.19 -4.73 4.03
C VAL A 53 -5.72 -5.36 5.31
N THR A 54 -5.84 -6.68 5.39
CA THR A 54 -6.28 -7.37 6.61
C THR A 54 -5.34 -7.08 7.79
N LEU A 55 -4.02 -7.02 7.55
CA LEU A 55 -3.08 -6.63 8.61
C LEU A 55 -3.33 -5.19 9.07
N MET A 56 -3.70 -4.27 8.18
CA MET A 56 -4.07 -2.89 8.54
C MET A 56 -5.31 -2.88 9.45
N GLU A 57 -6.34 -3.66 9.11
CA GLU A 57 -7.60 -3.76 9.87
C GLU A 57 -7.40 -4.30 11.29
N VAL A 58 -6.56 -5.32 11.46
CA VAL A 58 -6.33 -5.96 12.78
C VAL A 58 -5.21 -5.32 13.59
N SER A 59 -4.50 -4.35 13.01
CA SER A 59 -3.40 -3.64 13.69
C SER A 59 -3.52 -2.12 13.58
N SER A 60 -2.74 -1.49 12.73
CA SER A 60 -2.85 -0.06 12.40
C SER A 60 -2.47 0.14 10.93
N PRO A 61 -3.33 0.80 10.13
CA PRO A 61 -3.02 1.12 8.74
C PRO A 61 -1.68 1.85 8.58
N THR A 62 -1.45 2.86 9.41
CA THR A 62 -0.23 3.67 9.41
C THR A 62 1.02 2.80 9.64
N ILE A 63 1.02 1.92 10.65
CA ILE A 63 2.16 1.04 10.97
C ILE A 63 2.46 0.06 9.82
N ILE A 64 1.43 -0.55 9.24
CA ILE A 64 1.62 -1.53 8.16
C ILE A 64 2.13 -0.84 6.89
N LEU A 65 1.60 0.34 6.56
CA LEU A 65 2.05 1.11 5.39
C LEU A 65 3.50 1.61 5.54
N GLU A 66 3.89 2.12 6.71
CA GLU A 66 5.28 2.49 6.99
C GLU A 66 6.22 1.29 6.83
N ARG A 67 5.85 0.15 7.44
CA ARG A 67 6.67 -1.05 7.42
C ARG A 67 6.77 -1.64 6.02
N ALA A 68 5.66 -1.76 5.29
CA ALA A 68 5.65 -2.28 3.93
C ALA A 68 6.39 -1.34 2.98
N GLY A 69 6.24 -0.04 3.17
CA GLY A 69 6.91 1.01 2.40
C GLY A 69 8.43 0.89 2.40
N ASN A 70 9.03 0.52 3.53
CA ASN A 70 10.47 0.27 3.65
C ASN A 70 11.02 -0.78 2.66
N TYR A 71 10.16 -1.67 2.16
CA TYR A 71 10.53 -2.72 1.21
C TYR A 71 9.99 -2.46 -0.20
N ALA A 72 8.93 -1.67 -0.32
CA ALA A 72 8.16 -1.58 -1.55
C ALA A 72 8.45 -0.34 -2.39
N TRP A 73 8.63 0.85 -1.79
CA TRP A 73 8.69 2.11 -2.54
C TRP A 73 9.81 2.16 -3.58
N THR A 74 10.97 1.63 -3.25
CA THR A 74 12.16 1.61 -4.13
C THR A 74 12.49 0.21 -4.62
N HIS A 75 11.52 -0.72 -4.56
CA HIS A 75 11.76 -2.12 -4.88
C HIS A 75 12.20 -2.30 -6.35
N LYS A 76 13.16 -3.20 -6.62
CA LYS A 76 13.71 -3.43 -7.97
C LYS A 76 12.67 -3.87 -9.00
N SER A 77 11.66 -4.63 -8.56
CA SER A 77 10.55 -5.07 -9.42
C SER A 77 9.50 -3.99 -9.51
N TRP A 78 9.29 -3.43 -10.71
CA TRP A 78 8.25 -2.43 -10.97
C TRP A 78 6.85 -2.94 -10.60
N ARG A 79 6.60 -4.25 -10.72
CA ARG A 79 5.33 -4.87 -10.32
C ARG A 79 5.06 -4.73 -8.82
N VAL A 80 6.09 -4.86 -7.98
CA VAL A 80 5.94 -4.65 -6.53
C VAL A 80 5.60 -3.19 -6.26
N ARG A 81 6.27 -2.24 -6.92
CA ARG A 81 6.02 -0.81 -6.74
C ARG A 81 4.59 -0.44 -7.16
N GLU A 82 4.19 -0.86 -8.37
CA GLU A 82 2.84 -0.67 -8.90
C GLU A 82 1.77 -1.23 -7.96
N GLU A 83 1.86 -2.52 -7.64
CA GLU A 83 0.85 -3.21 -6.84
C GLU A 83 0.80 -2.69 -5.40
N PHE A 84 1.93 -2.23 -4.86
CA PHE A 84 1.95 -1.59 -3.56
C PHE A 84 1.26 -0.23 -3.58
N VAL A 85 1.48 0.60 -4.61
CA VAL A 85 0.75 1.86 -4.77
C VAL A 85 -0.76 1.63 -4.93
N LEU A 86 -1.17 0.60 -5.67
CA LEU A 86 -2.59 0.23 -5.77
C LEU A 86 -3.16 -0.25 -4.43
N THR A 87 -2.36 -0.95 -3.62
CA THR A 87 -2.71 -1.33 -2.25
C THR A 87 -2.89 -0.09 -1.37
N VAL A 88 -2.03 0.91 -1.52
CA VAL A 88 -2.11 2.19 -0.81
C VAL A 88 -3.37 2.95 -1.19
N ALA A 89 -3.72 3.04 -2.47
CA ALA A 89 -4.97 3.66 -2.92
C ALA A 89 -6.20 2.97 -2.28
N THR A 90 -6.18 1.65 -2.19
CA THR A 90 -7.22 0.88 -1.50
C THR A 90 -7.26 1.22 0.00
N ALA A 91 -6.10 1.28 0.66
CA ALA A 91 -6.01 1.64 2.07
C ALA A 91 -6.52 3.07 2.35
N VAL A 92 -6.24 4.02 1.46
CA VAL A 92 -6.77 5.39 1.54
C VAL A 92 -8.30 5.37 1.50
N GLY A 93 -8.90 4.67 0.54
CA GLY A 93 -10.36 4.57 0.43
C GLY A 93 -11.03 3.89 1.64
N LEU A 94 -10.30 3.03 2.36
CA LEU A 94 -10.82 2.32 3.54
C LEU A 94 -10.59 3.06 4.86
N PHE A 95 -9.45 3.72 5.03
CA PHE A 95 -8.97 4.17 6.34
C PHE A 95 -8.73 5.68 6.45
N ALA A 96 -8.81 6.47 5.36
CA ALA A 96 -8.46 7.90 5.40
C ALA A 96 -9.33 8.72 6.36
N SER A 97 -10.57 8.30 6.61
CA SER A 97 -11.48 8.97 7.56
C SER A 97 -11.13 8.72 9.02
N THR A 98 -10.37 7.65 9.33
CA THR A 98 -10.05 7.24 10.70
C THR A 98 -8.57 7.41 11.05
N GLU A 99 -7.68 7.45 10.07
CA GLU A 99 -6.22 7.48 10.25
C GLU A 99 -5.58 8.69 9.57
N LEU A 100 -5.69 9.86 10.21
CA LEU A 100 -5.17 11.14 9.72
C LEU A 100 -3.66 11.15 9.45
N LEU A 101 -2.90 10.26 10.11
CA LEU A 101 -1.44 10.19 9.97
C LEU A 101 -1.00 9.54 8.65
N MET A 102 -1.89 8.80 7.97
CA MET A 102 -1.53 8.13 6.70
C MET A 102 -1.06 9.12 5.64
N GLN A 103 -1.68 10.30 5.56
CA GLN A 103 -1.31 11.33 4.59
C GLN A 103 0.19 11.66 4.68
N ARG A 104 0.71 11.83 5.90
CA ARG A 104 2.11 12.21 6.16
C ARG A 104 3.09 11.13 5.70
N VAL A 105 2.71 9.86 5.87
CA VAL A 105 3.56 8.71 5.50
C VAL A 105 3.55 8.48 3.98
N LEU A 106 2.40 8.72 3.33
CA LEU A 106 2.17 8.30 1.96
C LEU A 106 2.52 9.37 0.91
N LEU A 107 2.31 10.66 1.24
CA LEU A 107 2.36 11.73 0.24
C LEU A 107 3.71 11.79 -0.48
N SER A 108 4.81 11.94 0.26
CA SER A 108 6.13 12.10 -0.37
C SER A 108 6.54 10.87 -1.20
N PRO A 109 6.42 9.61 -0.73
CA PRO A 109 6.72 8.44 -1.55
C PRO A 109 5.85 8.30 -2.81
N VAL A 110 4.55 8.60 -2.73
CA VAL A 110 3.65 8.49 -3.89
C VAL A 110 4.01 9.55 -4.94
N LEU A 111 4.33 10.78 -4.54
CA LEU A 111 4.80 11.82 -5.46
C LEU A 111 6.11 11.44 -6.16
N GLN A 112 7.02 10.76 -5.47
CA GLN A 112 8.26 10.27 -6.09
C GLN A 112 7.95 9.26 -7.21
N LEU A 113 6.96 8.38 -7.02
CA LEU A 113 6.58 7.37 -8.00
C LEU A 113 5.88 7.92 -9.25
N MET A 114 5.39 9.17 -9.23
CA MET A 114 4.97 9.86 -10.46
C MET A 114 6.11 10.02 -11.47
N ASN A 115 7.37 9.95 -11.02
CA ASN A 115 8.56 10.04 -11.86
C ASN A 115 9.23 8.67 -12.08
N ASP A 116 8.52 7.58 -11.79
CA ASP A 116 9.07 6.23 -11.98
C ASP A 116 9.43 5.97 -13.45
N SER A 117 10.51 5.23 -13.68
CA SER A 117 10.92 4.75 -15.01
C SER A 117 9.81 3.98 -15.76
N ASN A 118 8.95 3.26 -15.04
CA ASN A 118 7.91 2.41 -15.59
C ASN A 118 6.57 3.16 -15.62
N GLN A 119 5.91 3.15 -16.78
CA GLN A 119 4.65 3.87 -16.99
C GLN A 119 3.52 3.39 -16.10
N SER A 120 3.36 2.08 -15.90
CA SER A 120 2.28 1.53 -15.06
C SER A 120 2.41 1.95 -13.60
N VAL A 121 3.64 2.09 -13.11
CA VAL A 121 3.90 2.63 -11.76
C VAL A 121 3.49 4.11 -11.67
N ARG A 122 3.80 4.91 -12.69
CA ARG A 122 3.39 6.33 -12.74
C ARG A 122 1.87 6.47 -12.79
N GLU A 123 1.18 5.67 -13.60
CA GLU A 123 -0.28 5.65 -13.70
C GLU A 123 -0.93 5.26 -12.36
N ALA A 124 -0.42 4.22 -11.71
CA ALA A 124 -0.88 3.83 -10.37
C ALA A 124 -0.67 4.95 -9.34
N ALA A 125 0.45 5.68 -9.41
CA ALA A 125 0.72 6.81 -8.52
C ALA A 125 -0.27 7.96 -8.73
N ILE A 126 -0.61 8.28 -9.98
CA ILE A 126 -1.63 9.29 -10.31
C ILE A 126 -2.98 8.88 -9.72
N SER A 127 -3.43 7.65 -9.96
CA SER A 127 -4.70 7.15 -9.39
C SER A 127 -4.70 7.14 -7.86
N CYS A 128 -3.56 6.86 -7.22
CA CYS A 128 -3.44 6.93 -5.76
C CYS A 128 -3.60 8.38 -5.26
N ILE A 129 -3.02 9.37 -5.94
CA ILE A 129 -3.17 10.79 -5.59
C ILE A 129 -4.62 11.24 -5.75
N GLU A 130 -5.30 10.81 -6.80
CA GLU A 130 -6.73 11.07 -7.02
C GLU A 130 -7.57 10.52 -5.86
N GLU A 131 -7.30 9.29 -5.41
CA GLU A 131 -8.00 8.69 -4.28
C GLU A 131 -7.68 9.40 -2.97
N MET A 132 -6.44 9.84 -2.76
CA MET A 132 -6.06 10.68 -1.61
C MET A 132 -6.82 12.00 -1.61
N TYR A 133 -6.87 12.69 -2.76
CA TYR A 133 -7.61 13.95 -2.90
C TYR A 133 -9.10 13.78 -2.60
N LYS A 134 -9.71 12.71 -3.14
CA LYS A 134 -11.12 12.38 -2.93
C LYS A 134 -11.46 12.13 -1.45
N ASN A 135 -10.58 11.47 -0.69
CA ASN A 135 -10.86 11.09 0.70
C ASN A 135 -10.36 12.09 1.75
N MET A 136 -9.35 12.89 1.44
CA MET A 136 -8.71 13.83 2.40
C MET A 136 -9.09 15.30 2.13
N GLY A 137 -9.69 15.60 0.97
CA GLY A 137 -10.26 16.92 0.66
C GLY A 137 -9.23 18.05 0.55
N SER A 138 -9.65 19.28 0.82
CA SER A 138 -8.86 20.50 0.60
C SER A 138 -7.54 20.56 1.39
N GLN A 139 -7.44 19.87 2.53
CA GLN A 139 -6.20 19.79 3.31
C GLN A 139 -5.08 19.08 2.53
N PHE A 140 -5.43 18.10 1.71
CA PHE A 140 -4.49 17.42 0.82
C PHE A 140 -4.00 18.35 -0.29
N HIS A 141 -4.87 19.22 -0.82
CA HIS A 141 -4.49 20.20 -1.83
C HIS A 141 -3.39 21.15 -1.34
N GLU A 142 -3.52 21.66 -0.11
CA GLU A 142 -2.50 22.54 0.48
C GLU A 142 -1.16 21.82 0.66
N GLU A 143 -1.16 20.55 1.07
CA GLU A 143 0.07 19.77 1.16
C GLU A 143 0.70 19.50 -0.21
N LEU A 144 -0.10 19.19 -1.25
CA LEU A 144 0.38 19.06 -2.62
C LEU A 144 1.07 20.34 -3.11
N GLN A 145 0.50 21.51 -2.81
CA GLN A 145 1.11 22.82 -3.15
C GLN A 145 2.46 23.02 -2.46
N ARG A 146 2.62 22.59 -1.20
CA ARG A 146 3.91 22.67 -0.47
C ARG A 146 5.00 21.80 -1.11
N HIS A 147 4.62 20.78 -1.88
CA HIS A 147 5.56 19.89 -2.56
C HIS A 147 5.98 20.35 -3.97
N ASN A 148 5.62 21.57 -4.41
CA ASN A 148 6.03 22.17 -5.69
C ASN A 148 5.84 21.22 -6.90
N LEU A 149 4.68 20.57 -6.99
CA LEU A 149 4.37 19.74 -8.15
C LEU A 149 4.37 20.60 -9.41
N PRO A 150 4.95 20.12 -10.54
CA PRO A 150 4.89 20.85 -11.80
C PRO A 150 3.43 21.16 -12.12
N THR A 151 3.13 22.42 -12.43
CA THR A 151 1.76 22.94 -12.64
C THR A 151 1.08 22.43 -13.91
N TYR A 152 1.49 21.27 -14.43
CA TYR A 152 0.97 20.69 -15.66
C TYR A 152 0.09 19.47 -15.32
N MET A 153 -1.17 19.76 -14.98
CA MET A 153 -2.32 18.89 -15.23
C MET A 153 -3.37 19.71 -15.97
#